data_AF-A0A239I130-F1
#
_entry.id   AF-A0A239I130-F1
#
_cell.length_a   1.000
_cell.length_b   1.000
_cell.length_c   1.000
_cell.angle_alpha   90.00
_cell.angle_beta   90.00
_cell.angle_gamma   90.00
#
_symmetry.space_group_name_H-M   'P 1'
#
loop_
_entity.id
_entity.type
_entity.pdbx_description
1 polymer ?
#
loop_
_entity_poly.entity_id
_entity_poly.type
_entity_poly.pdbx_seq_one_letter_code
_entity_poly.pdbx_strand_id
1 'polypeptide(L)' 'MNLEKLRDTEYIKCVGLLAELVDLDADAREKIHKCFQSMGIKSFFLHLESLDLPPETSEKLKSIHN' A
#
# COMPACT_ATOMS: atom_id res chain seq x y z
N MET A 1 -14.94 18.90 6.92
CA MET A 1 -13.83 17.94 7.03
C MET A 1 -13.12 17.90 5.68
N ASN A 2 -11.80 18.03 5.63
CA ASN A 2 -11.06 18.27 4.39
C ASN A 2 -10.72 16.93 3.70
N LEU A 3 -11.22 16.69 2.48
CA LEU A 3 -11.11 15.42 1.75
C LEU A 3 -9.65 15.00 1.46
N GLU A 4 -8.74 15.96 1.38
CA GLU A 4 -7.29 15.70 1.23
C GLU A 4 -6.69 15.12 2.51
N LYS A 5 -7.07 15.68 3.68
CA LYS A 5 -6.61 15.16 4.98
C LYS A 5 -7.13 13.75 5.26
N LEU A 6 -8.32 13.43 4.77
CA LEU A 6 -8.88 12.08 4.91
C LEU A 6 -8.04 11.06 4.12
N ARG A 7 -7.73 11.39 2.86
CA ARG A 7 -6.93 10.54 1.97
C ARG A 7 -5.50 10.36 2.48
N ASP A 8 -4.84 11.42 2.95
CA ASP A 8 -3.51 11.30 3.56
C ASP A 8 -3.50 10.35 4.76
N THR A 9 -4.56 10.41 5.59
CA THR A 9 -4.68 9.53 6.76
C THR A 9 -4.87 8.06 6.34
N GLU A 10 -5.63 7.81 5.27
CA GLU A 10 -5.82 6.46 4.71
C GLU A 10 -4.55 5.91 4.06
N TYR A 11 -3.78 6.77 3.37
CA TYR A 11 -2.50 6.39 2.77
C TYR A 11 -1.45 6.03 3.82
N ILE A 12 -1.34 6.81 4.90
CA ILE A 12 -0.42 6.52 6.01
C ILE A 12 -0.74 5.15 6.64
N LYS A 13 -2.03 4.83 6.85
CA LYS A 13 -2.46 3.54 7.40
C LYS A 13 -2.09 2.36 6.49
N CYS A 14 -2.28 2.49 5.18
CA CYS A 14 -1.95 1.42 4.24
C CYS A 14 -0.44 1.21 4.08
N VAL A 15 0.35 2.28 4.11
CA VAL A 15 1.83 2.18 4.12
C VAL A 15 2.32 1.48 5.37
N GLY A 16 1.72 1.78 6.54
CA GLY A 16 2.03 1.11 7.80
C GLY A 16 1.77 -0.39 7.73
N LEU A 17 0.57 -0.79 7.27
CA LEU A 17 0.19 -2.20 7.12
C LEU A 17 1.09 -2.97 6.14
N LEU A 18 1.39 -2.37 4.98
CA LEU A 18 2.31 -2.99 4.02
C LEU A 18 3.70 -3.16 4.64
N ALA A 19 4.21 -2.17 5.35
CA ALA A 19 5.54 -2.27 5.93
C ALA A 19 5.63 -3.23 7.13
N GLU A 20 4.54 -3.45 7.87
CA GLU A 20 4.46 -4.52 8.88
C GLU A 20 4.43 -5.91 8.26
N LEU A 21 3.84 -6.07 7.07
CA LEU A 21 3.73 -7.37 6.40
C LEU A 21 5.01 -7.86 5.71
N VAL A 22 5.90 -6.93 5.32
CA VAL A 22 7.16 -7.23 4.61
C VAL A 22 8.41 -6.74 5.35
N ASP A 23 8.27 -6.37 6.63
CA ASP A 23 9.35 -5.89 7.50
C ASP A 23 10.20 -4.77 6.86
N LEU A 24 9.50 -3.83 6.21
CA LEU A 24 10.13 -2.78 5.41
C LEU A 24 10.64 -1.63 6.31
N ASP A 25 11.89 -1.24 6.08
CA ASP A 25 12.53 -0.11 6.73
C ASP A 25 11.85 1.24 6.40
N ALA A 26 12.26 2.29 7.10
CA ALA A 26 11.68 3.62 6.96
C ALA A 26 11.82 4.21 5.54
N ASP A 27 12.87 3.85 4.81
CA ASP A 27 13.14 4.34 3.45
C ASP A 27 12.21 3.64 2.43
N ALA A 28 11.99 2.34 2.61
CA ALA A 28 11.01 1.58 1.85
C ALA A 28 9.57 2.06 2.10
N ARG A 29 9.22 2.43 3.34
CA ARG A 29 7.91 3.06 3.68
C ARG A 29 7.70 4.37 2.92
N GLU A 30 8.70 5.25 2.89
CA GLU A 30 8.59 6.54 2.20
C GLU A 30 8.44 6.36 0.67
N LYS A 31 9.15 5.39 0.08
CA LYS A 31 9.03 5.06 -1.35
C LYS A 31 7.62 4.57 -1.71
N ILE A 32 7.01 3.72 -0.89
CA ILE A 32 5.64 3.26 -1.10
C ILE A 32 4.65 4.43 -0.98
N HIS A 33 4.82 5.29 0.02
CA HIS A 33 3.97 6.48 0.18
C HIS A 33 4.03 7.41 -1.04
N LYS A 34 5.23 7.70 -1.56
CA LYS A 34 5.39 8.48 -2.80
C LYS A 34 4.73 7.80 -3.99
N CYS A 35 4.81 6.47 -4.06
CA CYS A 35 4.15 5.68 -5.10
C CYS A 35 2.61 5.84 -5.02
N PHE A 36 2.03 5.76 -3.82
CA PHE A 36 0.60 6.01 -3.62
C PHE A 36 0.20 7.42 -4.04
N GLN A 37 1.01 8.43 -3.70
CA GLN A 37 0.77 9.80 -4.11
C GLN A 37 0.83 9.98 -5.64
N SER A 38 1.71 9.24 -6.34
CA SER A 38 1.87 9.38 -7.79
C SER A 38 0.84 8.65 -8.63
N MET A 39 0.41 7.44 -8.24
CA MET A 39 -0.51 6.61 -9.05
C MET A 39 -1.87 6.35 -8.40
N GLY A 40 -2.04 6.67 -7.11
CA GLY A 40 -3.22 6.33 -6.34
C GLY A 40 -3.20 4.88 -5.85
N ILE A 41 -3.74 4.67 -4.65
CA ILE A 41 -3.68 3.38 -3.95
C ILE A 41 -4.33 2.22 -4.72
N LYS A 42 -5.45 2.46 -5.39
CA LYS A 42 -6.14 1.43 -6.20
C LYS A 42 -5.30 0.97 -7.39
N SER A 43 -4.64 1.91 -8.09
CA SER A 43 -3.73 1.57 -9.18
C SER A 43 -2.53 0.79 -8.69
N PHE A 44 -2.02 1.10 -7.50
CA PHE A 44 -0.92 0.34 -6.91
C PHE A 44 -1.32 -1.12 -6.68
N PHE A 45 -2.47 -1.37 -6.05
CA PHE A 45 -2.94 -2.74 -5.81
C PHE A 45 -3.23 -3.49 -7.11
N LEU A 46 -3.80 -2.85 -8.13
CA LEU A 46 -3.95 -3.43 -9.47
C LEU A 46 -2.61 -3.86 -10.09
N HIS A 47 -1.58 -3.01 -9.98
CA HIS A 47 -0.23 -3.36 -10.45
C HIS A 47 0.36 -4.50 -9.63
N LEU A 48 0.16 -4.48 -8.32
CA LEU A 48 0.68 -5.49 -7.40
C LEU A 48 0.05 -6.87 -7.62
N GLU A 49 -1.25 -6.93 -7.92
CA GLU A 49 -1.98 -8.14 -8.30
C GLU A 49 -1.54 -8.68 -9.67
N SER A 50 -1.03 -7.81 -10.54
CA SER A 50 -0.47 -8.20 -11.85
C SER A 50 0.96 -8.73 -11.78
N LEU A 51 1.64 -8.57 -10.65
CA LEU A 51 2.95 -9.18 -10.41
C LEU A 51 2.78 -10.66 -10.08
N ASP A 52 3.68 -11.48 -10.60
CA ASP A 52 3.72 -12.92 -10.29
C ASP A 52 4.30 -13.12 -8.88
N LEU A 53 3.49 -12.79 -7.87
CA LEU A 53 3.84 -12.87 -6.47
C LEU A 53 3.59 -14.28 -5.93
N PRO A 54 4.38 -14.73 -4.94
CA PRO A 54 4.11 -15.97 -4.24
C PRO A 54 2.67 -16.01 -3.71
N PRO A 55 1.99 -17.17 -3.76
CA PRO A 55 0.59 -17.31 -3.35
C PRO A 55 0.30 -16.78 -1.94
N GLU A 56 1.21 -17.02 -1.00
CA GLU A 56 1.12 -16.54 0.38
C GLU A 56 1.10 -15.00 0.47
N THR A 57 1.92 -14.34 -0.36
CA THR A 57 1.97 -12.88 -0.43
C THR A 57 0.70 -12.32 -1.07
N SER A 58 0.18 -12.97 -2.11
CA SER A 58 -1.09 -12.60 -2.75
C SER A 58 -2.29 -12.72 -1.80
N GLU A 59 -2.36 -13.80 -1.01
CA GLU A 59 -3.43 -13.99 -0.01
C GLU A 59 -3.39 -12.91 1.08
N LYS A 60 -2.21 -12.60 1.62
CA LYS A 60 -2.04 -11.52 2.59
C LYS A 60 -2.50 -10.18 2.02
N LEU A 61 -2.14 -9.87 0.77
CA LEU A 61 -2.55 -8.64 0.09
C LEU A 61 -4.07 -8.54 -0.10
N LYS A 62 -4.73 -9.62 -0.49
CA LYS A 62 -6.21 -9.66 -0.64
C LYS A 62 -6.93 -9.35 0.68
N SER A 63 -6.35 -9.70 1.82
CA SER A 63 -6.93 -9.41 3.14
C SER A 63 -6.89 -7.93 3.52
N ILE A 64 -6.03 -7.13 2.88
CA ILE A 64 -5.89 -5.68 3.12
C ILE A 64 -6.77 -4.86 2.17
N HIS A 65 -7.02 -5.38 0.97
CA HIS A 65 -7.86 -4.73 -0.04
C HIS A 65 -9.37 -4.75 0.32
N ASN A 66 -9.79 -5.69 1.17
CA ASN A 66 -11.19 -5.92 1.55
C ASN A 66 -11.58 -5.19 2.84
#